data_AF-A0AAD8N1B5-F1
#
_entry.id   AF-A0AAD8N1B5-F1
#
_cell.length_a   1.000
_cell.length_b   1.000
_cell.length_c   1.000
_cell.angle_alpha   90.00
_cell.angle_beta   90.00
_cell.angle_gamma   90.00
#
_symmetry.space_group_name_H-M   'P 1'
#
loop_
_entity.id
_entity.type
_entity.pdbx_description
1 polymer ?
#
loop_
_entity_poly.entity_id
_entity_poly.type
_entity_poly.pdbx_seq_one_letter_code
_entity_poly.pdbx_strand_id
1 'polypeptide(L)'
;MGAYQPKLVEYPRTKYGSQTQHRRFQYSWFDKFRWLEYSPEKDAIFCFPCFIFENKSPLHPAFTTDGFNCWKKVNDGVRCPFLIHVGTPTSPHSNDVQNCEELMKVTGHIDKVLNAQSLEEVQKNRLRLKASIESVRWLSLQACAFRGHDEAPTSSNRELLRQQRSGVSCGCVVVFEHNGEGQVVTELENVEFCQRKAS
;
A
#
# COMPACT_ATOMS: atom_id res chain seq x y z
N MET A 1 -12.91 3.05 6.11
CA MET A 1 -12.99 2.43 7.45
C MET A 1 -13.50 3.48 8.42
N GLY A 2 -14.27 3.11 9.43
CA GLY A 2 -14.79 4.05 10.42
C GLY A 2 -15.20 3.30 11.69
N ALA A 3 -15.41 4.04 12.78
CA ALA A 3 -15.75 3.47 14.08
C ALA A 3 -17.02 2.62 14.00
N TYR A 4 -17.01 1.45 14.64
CA TYR A 4 -18.20 0.60 14.72
C TYR A 4 -19.20 1.14 15.76
N GLN A 5 -20.31 1.71 15.26
CA GLN A 5 -21.34 2.38 16.06
C GLN A 5 -22.72 1.74 15.89
N PRO A 6 -22.91 0.47 16.31
CA PRO A 6 -24.18 -0.23 16.12
C PRO A 6 -25.27 0.35 17.03
N LYS A 7 -26.47 0.56 16.46
CA LYS A 7 -27.68 0.85 17.24
C LYS A 7 -28.33 -0.46 17.67
N LEU A 8 -28.13 -0.84 18.94
CA LEU A 8 -28.75 -2.04 19.50
C LEU A 8 -30.17 -1.73 19.99
N VAL A 9 -31.06 -2.72 19.92
CA VAL A 9 -32.41 -2.65 20.51
C VAL A 9 -32.30 -2.39 22.01
N GLU A 10 -31.39 -3.10 22.67
CA GLU A 10 -31.04 -2.87 24.06
C GLU A 10 -29.54 -3.11 24.26
N TYR A 11 -28.85 -2.14 24.88
CA TYR A 11 -27.47 -2.34 25.32
C TYR A 11 -27.43 -3.14 26.62
N PRO A 12 -26.43 -4.03 26.80
CA PRO A 12 -26.21 -4.78 28.03
C PRO A 12 -26.15 -3.88 29.26
N ARG A 13 -26.62 -4.43 30.39
CA ARG A 13 -26.64 -3.74 31.68
C ARG A 13 -25.50 -4.26 32.54
N THR A 14 -24.53 -3.41 32.84
CA THR A 14 -23.39 -3.77 33.68
C THR A 14 -23.75 -3.57 35.16
N LYS A 15 -23.51 -4.58 35.99
CA LYS A 15 -23.66 -4.47 37.46
C LYS A 15 -22.33 -4.01 38.07
N TYR A 16 -22.37 -3.00 38.93
CA TYR A 16 -21.20 -2.55 39.69
C TYR A 16 -21.41 -2.79 41.19
N GLY A 17 -20.73 -3.80 41.74
CA GLY A 17 -20.76 -4.11 43.18
C GLY A 17 -22.17 -4.45 43.70
N SER A 18 -22.50 -4.00 44.92
CA SER A 18 -23.80 -4.23 45.57
C SER A 18 -24.92 -3.28 45.11
N GLN A 19 -24.68 -2.44 44.08
CA GLN A 19 -25.66 -1.44 43.66
C GLN A 19 -26.78 -2.04 42.80
N THR A 20 -28.01 -1.64 43.10
CA THR A 20 -29.24 -1.91 42.34
C THR A 20 -29.38 -1.09 41.05
N GLN A 21 -28.43 -0.20 40.78
CA GLN A 21 -28.44 0.72 39.64
C GLN A 21 -27.78 0.05 38.42
N HIS A 22 -28.61 -0.50 37.54
CA HIS A 22 -28.19 -1.02 36.25
C HIS A 22 -27.90 0.14 35.29
N ARG A 23 -26.62 0.40 35.02
CA ARG A 23 -26.21 1.35 33.98
C ARG A 23 -25.81 0.60 32.72
N ARG A 24 -25.94 1.27 31.58
CA ARG A 24 -25.66 0.75 30.25
C ARG A 24 -25.05 1.84 29.39
N PHE A 25 -24.42 1.43 28.30
CA PHE A 25 -24.07 2.33 27.22
C PHE A 25 -25.31 3.04 26.65
N GLN A 26 -25.16 4.32 26.29
CA GLN A 26 -26.24 5.12 25.69
C GLN A 26 -25.87 5.48 24.25
N TYR A 27 -26.77 5.18 23.31
CA TYR A 27 -26.57 5.49 21.89
C TYR A 27 -26.30 6.98 21.64
N SER A 28 -26.92 7.87 22.41
CA SER A 28 -26.73 9.32 22.30
C SER A 28 -25.31 9.80 22.62
N TRP A 29 -24.44 8.93 23.14
CA TRP A 29 -23.02 9.25 23.30
C TRP A 29 -22.27 9.28 21.97
N PHE A 30 -22.71 8.55 20.94
CA PHE A 30 -22.10 8.63 19.61
C PHE A 30 -22.23 10.02 18.99
N ASP A 31 -23.38 10.68 19.19
CA ASP A 31 -23.61 12.05 18.69
C ASP A 31 -22.63 13.06 19.30
N LYS A 32 -22.24 12.83 20.56
CA LYS A 32 -21.34 13.71 21.31
C LYS A 32 -19.86 13.37 21.07
N PHE A 33 -19.55 12.11 20.83
CA PHE A 33 -18.18 11.60 20.75
C PHE A 33 -18.04 10.69 19.53
N ARG A 34 -17.76 11.31 18.37
CA ARG A 34 -17.69 10.61 17.08
C ARG A 34 -16.59 9.54 16.99
N TRP A 35 -15.57 9.65 17.84
CA TRP A 35 -14.45 8.70 17.90
C TRP A 35 -14.80 7.39 18.62
N LEU A 36 -15.95 7.33 19.30
CA LEU A 36 -16.36 6.15 20.07
C LEU A 36 -16.64 4.97 19.14
N GLU A 37 -16.07 3.83 19.51
CA GLU A 37 -16.41 2.53 18.97
C GLU A 37 -16.94 1.65 20.10
N TYR A 38 -18.03 0.90 19.86
CA TYR A 38 -18.61 0.00 20.86
C TYR A 38 -18.43 -1.46 20.44
N SER A 39 -17.90 -2.29 21.35
CA SER A 39 -17.83 -3.74 21.18
C SER A 39 -18.95 -4.42 21.97
N PRO A 40 -19.95 -5.02 21.31
CA PRO A 40 -21.00 -5.79 21.98
C PRO A 40 -20.45 -7.00 22.74
N GLU A 41 -19.37 -7.61 22.26
CA GLU A 41 -18.75 -8.79 22.88
C GLU A 41 -18.15 -8.46 24.25
N LYS A 42 -17.46 -7.32 24.36
CA LYS A 42 -16.81 -6.88 25.60
C LYS A 42 -17.71 -6.01 26.49
N ASP A 43 -18.88 -5.60 26.00
CA ASP A 43 -19.70 -4.53 26.59
C ASP A 43 -18.84 -3.32 27.01
N ALA A 44 -18.03 -2.84 26.06
CA ALA A 44 -17.03 -1.82 26.31
C ALA A 44 -16.88 -0.90 25.09
N ILE A 45 -16.40 0.31 25.35
CA ILE A 45 -16.06 1.27 24.30
C ILE A 45 -14.56 1.44 24.15
N PHE A 46 -14.18 1.84 22.93
CA PHE A 46 -12.84 2.10 22.49
C PHE A 46 -12.77 3.45 21.77
N CYS A 47 -11.58 4.01 21.67
CA CYS A 47 -11.25 5.13 20.79
C CYS A 47 -10.75 4.57 19.47
N PHE A 48 -11.55 4.67 18.40
CA PHE A 48 -11.16 4.15 17.09
C PHE A 48 -9.84 4.74 16.57
N PRO A 49 -9.62 6.07 16.58
CA PRO A 49 -8.33 6.64 16.16
C PRO A 49 -7.16 6.15 17.01
N CYS A 50 -7.32 6.17 18.33
CA CYS A 50 -6.26 5.77 19.26
C CYS A 50 -5.93 4.29 19.12
N PHE A 51 -6.94 3.43 18.95
CA PHE A 51 -6.74 2.00 18.72
C PHE A 51 -5.86 1.71 17.49
N ILE A 52 -5.92 2.55 16.46
CA ILE A 52 -5.15 2.39 15.22
C ILE A 52 -3.74 2.98 15.36
N PHE A 53 -3.61 4.17 15.97
CA PHE A 53 -2.39 4.99 15.90
C PHE A 53 -1.57 5.04 17.19
N GLU A 54 -2.05 4.47 18.29
CA GLU A 54 -1.33 4.49 19.58
C GLU A 54 0.04 3.78 19.48
N ASN A 55 1.12 4.51 19.74
CA ASN A 55 2.49 4.02 19.57
C ASN A 55 3.10 3.61 20.93
N LYS A 56 3.27 2.30 21.12
CA LYS A 56 4.07 1.59 22.15
C LYS A 56 4.19 2.28 23.51
N SER A 57 3.05 2.46 24.18
CA SER A 57 2.81 2.29 25.62
C SER A 57 1.48 3.00 25.90
N PRO A 58 0.36 2.27 26.06
CA PRO A 58 -0.93 2.92 26.19
C PRO A 58 -0.94 3.77 27.46
N LEU A 59 -0.95 5.09 27.31
CA LEU A 59 -1.09 6.01 28.44
C LEU A 59 -2.44 5.78 29.12
N HIS A 60 -3.44 5.34 28.33
CA HIS A 60 -4.80 5.03 28.78
C HIS A 60 -5.31 3.73 28.12
N PRO A 61 -4.94 2.53 28.63
CA PRO A 61 -5.35 1.25 28.05
C PRO A 61 -6.88 1.05 28.06
N ALA A 62 -7.59 1.82 28.89
CA ALA A 62 -9.04 1.82 28.97
C ALA A 62 -9.74 2.13 27.64
N PHE A 63 -9.16 2.90 26.73
CA PHE A 63 -9.81 3.21 25.44
C PHE A 63 -9.18 2.47 24.26
N THR A 64 -8.19 1.63 24.46
CA THR A 64 -7.46 0.95 23.38
C THR A 64 -7.45 -0.57 23.56
N THR A 65 -6.82 -1.09 24.61
CA THR A 65 -6.68 -2.54 24.82
C THR A 65 -7.81 -3.15 25.67
N ASP A 66 -8.10 -2.51 26.80
CA ASP A 66 -8.92 -3.09 27.86
C ASP A 66 -10.40 -2.83 27.59
N GLY A 67 -10.70 -1.65 27.05
CA GLY A 67 -12.05 -1.16 26.83
C GLY A 67 -12.64 -0.52 28.09
N PHE A 68 -13.43 0.53 27.89
CA PHE A 68 -14.04 1.28 28.97
C PHE A 68 -15.50 0.86 29.10
N ASN A 69 -15.92 0.47 30.31
CA ASN A 69 -17.30 0.10 30.61
C ASN A 69 -17.86 0.75 31.89
N CYS A 70 -17.12 1.72 32.46
CA CYS A 70 -17.49 2.42 33.69
C CYS A 70 -18.58 3.49 33.46
N TRP A 71 -19.78 3.07 33.02
CA TRP A 71 -20.91 3.92 32.64
C TRP A 71 -21.32 4.96 33.70
N LYS A 72 -21.09 4.67 34.98
CA LYS A 72 -21.37 5.62 36.08
C LYS A 72 -20.54 6.91 36.00
N LYS A 73 -19.32 6.85 35.45
CA LYS A 73 -18.38 7.97 35.39
C LYS A 73 -18.60 8.87 34.17
N VAL A 74 -19.37 8.43 33.19
CA VAL A 74 -19.57 9.16 31.93
C VAL A 74 -20.27 10.50 32.14
N ASN A 75 -21.12 10.61 33.16
CA ASN A 75 -21.86 11.83 33.48
C ASN A 75 -21.22 12.66 34.63
N ASP A 76 -19.95 12.44 34.97
CA ASP A 76 -19.25 13.14 36.08
C ASP A 76 -18.72 14.54 35.70
N GLY A 77 -19.46 15.25 34.83
CA GLY A 77 -19.13 16.59 34.37
C GLY A 77 -17.71 16.69 33.79
N VAL A 78 -16.91 17.61 34.33
CA VAL A 78 -15.51 17.87 33.90
C VAL A 78 -14.60 16.65 34.12
N ARG A 79 -14.91 15.79 35.09
CA ARG A 79 -14.15 14.56 35.35
C ARG A 79 -14.60 13.38 34.49
N CYS A 80 -15.47 13.62 33.51
CA CYS A 80 -15.88 12.60 32.57
C CYS A 80 -14.64 11.98 31.89
N PRO A 81 -14.47 10.65 31.94
CA PRO A 81 -13.35 9.97 31.30
C PRO A 81 -13.22 10.26 29.80
N PHE A 82 -14.33 10.55 29.11
CA PHE A 82 -14.31 10.87 27.68
C PHE A 82 -13.69 12.24 27.44
N LEU A 83 -14.03 13.22 28.27
CA LEU A 83 -13.46 14.57 28.18
C LEU A 83 -11.98 14.57 28.59
N ILE A 84 -11.63 13.83 29.64
CA ILE A 84 -10.22 13.66 30.06
C ILE A 84 -9.40 12.99 28.95
N HIS A 85 -9.95 11.96 28.30
CA HIS A 85 -9.30 11.25 27.21
C HIS A 85 -9.05 12.15 25.99
N VAL A 86 -10.05 12.94 25.58
CA VAL A 86 -9.90 13.92 24.49
C VAL A 86 -8.87 14.98 24.89
N GLY A 87 -8.92 15.46 26.14
CA GLY A 87 -7.92 16.37 26.68
C GLY A 87 -7.83 17.69 25.91
N THR A 88 -6.61 18.19 25.77
CA THR A 88 -6.30 19.42 25.02
C THR A 88 -6.12 19.13 23.52
N PRO A 89 -6.14 20.15 22.64
CA PRO A 89 -5.86 19.97 21.20
C PRO A 89 -4.48 19.38 20.87
N THR A 90 -3.58 19.34 21.84
CA THR A 90 -2.24 18.74 21.74
C THR A 90 -2.15 17.37 22.41
N SER A 91 -3.28 16.79 22.81
CA SER A 91 -3.33 15.47 23.43
C SER A 91 -2.94 14.38 22.42
N PRO A 92 -2.52 13.19 22.90
CA PRO A 92 -2.30 12.03 22.04
C PRO A 92 -3.54 11.69 21.20
N HIS A 93 -4.73 11.76 21.80
CA HIS A 93 -6.00 11.58 21.10
C HIS A 93 -6.14 12.52 19.90
N SER A 94 -5.84 13.81 20.07
CA SER A 94 -5.94 14.80 18.99
C SER A 94 -5.00 14.47 17.83
N ASN A 95 -3.77 14.05 18.13
CA ASN A 95 -2.81 13.59 17.13
C ASN A 95 -3.31 12.35 16.39
N ASP A 96 -3.88 11.37 17.12
CA ASP A 96 -4.41 10.15 16.53
C ASP A 96 -5.64 10.41 15.66
N VAL A 97 -6.51 11.35 16.07
CA VAL A 97 -7.65 11.82 15.25
C VAL A 97 -7.14 12.45 13.96
N GLN A 98 -6.14 13.33 14.04
CA GLN A 98 -5.54 13.96 12.87
C GLN A 98 -4.94 12.92 11.91
N ASN A 99 -4.16 11.97 12.41
CA ASN A 99 -3.60 10.88 11.60
C ASN A 99 -4.70 10.02 10.96
N CYS A 100 -5.79 9.77 11.69
CA CYS A 100 -6.94 9.05 11.16
C CYS A 100 -7.63 9.83 10.05
N GLU A 101 -7.80 11.15 10.19
CA GLU A 101 -8.36 11.99 9.13
C GLU A 101 -7.45 12.02 7.90
N GLU A 102 -6.14 12.10 8.08
CA GLU A 102 -5.15 12.09 6.99
C GLU A 102 -5.19 10.77 6.23
N LEU A 103 -5.26 9.64 6.94
CA LEU A 103 -5.45 8.32 6.34
C LEU A 103 -6.74 8.27 5.51
N MET A 104 -7.81 8.91 5.98
CA MET A 104 -9.10 8.95 5.29
C MET A 104 -9.16 9.96 4.13
N LYS A 105 -8.27 10.96 4.08
CA LYS A 105 -8.29 12.06 3.09
C LYS A 105 -7.82 11.67 1.67
N VAL A 106 -7.62 10.39 1.39
CA VAL A 106 -7.45 9.90 0.00
C VAL A 106 -6.32 10.61 -0.74
N THR A 107 -5.15 10.82 -0.15
CA THR A 107 -3.96 11.29 -0.91
C THR A 107 -2.93 10.17 -1.10
N GLY A 108 -3.00 9.11 -0.29
CA GLY A 108 -2.07 7.97 -0.33
C GLY A 108 -2.66 6.63 -0.78
N HIS A 109 -3.89 6.58 -1.32
CA HIS A 109 -4.41 5.32 -1.88
C HIS A 109 -3.50 4.83 -3.00
N ILE A 110 -3.20 3.53 -3.00
CA ILE A 110 -2.40 2.86 -4.04
C ILE A 110 -2.91 3.25 -5.43
N ASP A 111 -4.24 3.33 -5.61
CA ASP A 111 -4.86 3.75 -6.86
C ASP A 111 -4.41 5.13 -7.32
N LYS A 112 -4.25 6.09 -6.41
CA LYS A 112 -3.76 7.43 -6.76
C LYS A 112 -2.28 7.44 -7.08
N VAL A 113 -1.46 6.65 -6.39
CA VAL A 113 -0.03 6.50 -6.70
C VAL A 113 0.17 5.81 -8.05
N LEU A 114 -0.62 4.77 -8.35
CA LEU A 114 -0.60 4.06 -9.63
C LEU A 114 -1.09 4.96 -10.78
N ASN A 115 -2.14 5.76 -10.54
CA ASN A 115 -2.67 6.68 -11.54
C ASN A 115 -1.90 8.00 -11.65
N ALA A 116 -1.05 8.33 -10.67
CA ALA A 116 -0.17 9.51 -10.69
C ALA A 116 1.14 9.26 -11.44
N GLN A 117 1.41 8.03 -11.91
CA GLN A 117 2.56 7.77 -12.77
C GLN A 117 2.50 8.68 -13.99
N SER A 118 3.60 9.35 -14.27
CA SER A 118 3.65 10.26 -15.40
C SER A 118 3.56 9.48 -16.71
N LEU A 119 3.03 10.11 -17.76
CA LEU A 119 2.97 9.50 -19.09
C LEU A 119 4.38 9.08 -19.58
N GLU A 120 5.41 9.82 -19.16
CA GLU A 120 6.82 9.52 -19.41
C GLU A 120 7.29 8.23 -18.71
N GLU A 121 6.94 8.04 -17.44
CA GLU A 121 7.27 6.82 -16.69
C GLU A 121 6.60 5.59 -17.29
N VAL A 122 5.33 5.72 -17.67
CA VAL A 122 4.58 4.65 -18.34
C VAL A 122 5.24 4.29 -19.67
N GLN A 123 5.63 5.28 -20.49
CA GLN A 123 6.33 5.05 -21.75
C GLN A 123 7.69 4.37 -21.53
N LYS A 124 8.48 4.84 -20.56
CA LYS A 124 9.78 4.25 -20.22
C LYS A 124 9.65 2.80 -19.77
N ASN A 125 8.64 2.49 -18.96
CA ASN A 125 8.37 1.12 -18.52
C ASN A 125 7.94 0.22 -19.68
N ARG A 126 7.11 0.72 -20.61
CA ARG A 126 6.74 -0.02 -21.83
C ARG A 126 7.95 -0.32 -22.71
N LEU A 127 8.86 0.65 -22.88
CA LEU A 127 10.09 0.46 -23.65
C LEU A 127 10.99 -0.62 -23.02
N ARG A 128 11.19 -0.57 -21.69
CA ARG A 128 11.95 -1.60 -20.96
C ARG A 128 11.34 -2.99 -21.11
N LEU A 129 10.01 -3.09 -21.03
CA LEU A 129 9.32 -4.36 -21.20
C LEU A 129 9.48 -4.90 -22.63
N LYS A 130 9.30 -4.05 -23.64
CA LYS A 130 9.49 -4.41 -25.05
C LYS A 130 10.90 -4.93 -25.31
N ALA A 131 11.92 -4.19 -24.88
CA ALA A 131 13.32 -4.61 -25.02
C ALA A 131 13.59 -5.96 -24.33
N SER A 132 13.02 -6.17 -23.14
CA SER A 132 13.18 -7.44 -22.42
C SER A 132 12.54 -8.61 -23.19
N ILE A 133 11.35 -8.42 -23.75
CA ILE A 133 10.64 -9.43 -24.55
C ILE A 133 11.43 -9.75 -25.83
N GLU A 134 11.95 -8.73 -26.52
CA GLU A 134 12.75 -8.89 -27.73
C GLU A 134 14.04 -9.65 -27.44
N SER A 135 14.75 -9.32 -26.35
CA SER A 135 15.93 -10.06 -25.90
C SER A 135 15.61 -11.52 -25.59
N VAL A 136 14.50 -11.80 -24.89
CA VAL A 136 14.06 -13.18 -24.60
C VAL A 136 13.76 -13.94 -25.89
N ARG A 137 13.03 -13.32 -26.82
CA ARG A 137 12.69 -13.91 -28.12
C ARG A 137 13.95 -14.24 -28.92
N TRP A 138 14.90 -13.32 -28.97
CA TRP A 138 16.16 -13.52 -29.69
C TRP A 138 16.98 -14.66 -29.09
N LEU A 139 17.17 -14.66 -27.76
CA LEU A 139 17.89 -15.73 -27.06
C LEU A 139 17.24 -17.10 -27.29
N SER A 140 15.90 -17.15 -27.25
CA SER A 140 15.15 -18.39 -27.47
C SER A 140 15.32 -18.93 -28.90
N LEU A 141 15.29 -18.05 -29.91
CA LEU A 141 15.50 -18.45 -31.31
C LEU A 141 16.91 -18.98 -31.59
N GLN A 142 17.90 -18.48 -30.86
CA GLN A 142 19.30 -18.91 -30.97
C GLN A 142 19.66 -20.05 -30.00
N ALA A 143 18.70 -20.53 -29.20
CA ALA A 143 18.92 -21.48 -28.11
C ALA A 143 20.04 -21.04 -27.13
N CYS A 144 20.23 -19.73 -26.95
CA CYS A 144 21.19 -19.17 -26.03
C CYS A 144 20.66 -19.15 -24.59
N ALA A 145 21.54 -19.39 -23.62
CA ALA A 145 21.19 -19.32 -22.21
C ALA A 145 20.92 -17.86 -21.77
N PHE A 146 19.95 -17.68 -20.87
CA PHE A 146 19.63 -16.38 -20.26
C PHE A 146 20.71 -15.84 -19.33
N ARG A 147 21.66 -16.70 -18.93
CA ARG A 147 22.77 -16.36 -18.05
C ARG A 147 24.06 -16.87 -18.68
N GLY A 148 25.04 -15.98 -18.83
CA GLY A 148 26.43 -16.37 -19.12
C GLY A 148 27.07 -16.96 -17.87
N HIS A 149 27.83 -18.04 -18.01
CA HIS A 149 28.58 -18.65 -16.91
C HIS A 149 29.96 -17.99 -16.70
N ASP A 150 30.43 -17.20 -17.66
CA ASP A 150 31.77 -16.63 -17.69
C ASP A 150 31.73 -15.16 -18.15
N GLU A 151 32.21 -14.26 -17.28
CA GLU A 151 32.39 -12.82 -17.56
C GLU A 151 33.87 -12.47 -17.84
N ALA A 152 34.74 -13.48 -17.95
CA ALA A 152 36.16 -13.26 -18.21
C ALA A 152 36.36 -12.50 -19.53
N PRO A 153 37.37 -11.61 -19.60
CA PRO A 153 37.61 -10.75 -20.76
C PRO A 153 37.92 -11.51 -22.07
N THR A 154 38.16 -12.82 -22.00
CA THR A 154 38.44 -13.73 -23.13
C THR A 154 37.26 -14.62 -23.52
N SER A 155 36.12 -14.50 -22.84
CA SER A 155 34.96 -15.36 -23.10
C SER A 155 34.14 -14.84 -24.29
N SER A 156 33.74 -15.76 -25.18
CA SER A 156 32.89 -15.46 -26.35
C SER A 156 31.52 -14.87 -25.97
N ASN A 157 31.10 -15.01 -24.72
CA ASN A 157 29.79 -14.56 -24.24
C ASN A 157 29.78 -13.08 -23.83
N ARG A 158 30.93 -12.38 -23.83
CA ARG A 158 30.98 -10.94 -23.58
C ARG A 158 30.42 -10.11 -24.74
N GLU A 159 30.48 -10.61 -25.97
CA GLU A 159 29.96 -9.93 -27.16
C GLU A 159 28.42 -9.79 -27.15
N LEU A 160 27.71 -10.67 -26.45
CA LEU A 160 26.24 -10.72 -26.45
C LEU A 160 25.58 -9.49 -25.80
N LEU A 161 26.26 -8.88 -24.81
CA LEU A 161 25.80 -7.65 -24.16
C LEU A 161 26.34 -6.37 -24.82
N ARG A 162 27.40 -6.46 -25.64
CA ARG A 162 27.99 -5.30 -26.32
C ARG A 162 27.43 -5.06 -27.72
N GLN A 163 27.04 -6.10 -28.45
CA GLN A 163 26.47 -5.95 -29.80
C GLN A 163 25.12 -5.21 -29.81
N GLN A 164 24.38 -5.16 -28.71
CA GLN A 164 23.18 -4.31 -28.59
C GLN A 164 23.50 -2.80 -28.56
N ARG A 165 24.75 -2.39 -28.29
CA ARG A 165 25.12 -0.97 -28.15
C ARG A 165 25.95 -0.38 -29.28
N SER A 166 26.62 -1.19 -30.11
CA SER A 166 27.59 -0.67 -31.08
C SER A 166 27.21 -0.77 -32.55
N GLY A 167 26.06 -1.37 -32.92
CA GLY A 167 25.60 -1.34 -34.32
C GLY A 167 26.61 -1.85 -35.35
N VAL A 168 27.49 -2.80 -34.97
CA VAL A 168 28.49 -3.38 -35.88
C VAL A 168 28.37 -4.90 -35.92
N SER A 169 28.02 -5.31 -37.14
CA SER A 169 27.94 -6.59 -37.82
C SER A 169 28.75 -7.79 -37.29
N CYS A 170 28.01 -8.86 -36.98
CA CYS A 170 28.20 -10.10 -37.74
C CYS A 170 26.85 -10.46 -38.38
N GLY A 171 26.71 -10.17 -39.66
CA GLY A 171 25.69 -10.75 -40.55
C GLY A 171 24.23 -10.29 -40.47
N CYS A 172 23.76 -9.55 -39.46
CA CYS A 172 22.40 -9.02 -39.43
C CYS A 172 22.37 -7.63 -38.78
N VAL A 173 22.17 -6.58 -39.57
CA VAL A 173 21.92 -5.24 -39.05
C VAL A 173 20.41 -5.00 -39.10
N VAL A 174 19.76 -4.91 -37.94
CA VAL A 174 18.44 -4.28 -37.83
C VAL A 174 18.71 -2.85 -37.37
N VAL A 175 18.69 -1.89 -38.30
CA VAL A 175 18.75 -0.47 -37.94
C VAL A 175 17.35 -0.07 -37.49
N PHE A 176 17.22 0.40 -36.24
CA PHE A 176 16.02 1.08 -35.78
C PHE A 176 16.20 2.58 -36.00
N GLU A 177 15.76 3.09 -37.15
CA GLU A 177 15.65 4.53 -37.33
C GLU A 177 14.34 5.03 -36.70
N HIS A 178 14.47 6.05 -35.84
CA HIS A 178 13.35 6.80 -35.31
C HIS A 178 13.11 8.02 -36.19
N ASN A 179 12.05 7.99 -37.00
CA ASN A 179 11.49 9.25 -37.49
C ASN A 179 10.78 9.95 -36.32
N GLY A 180 10.85 11.28 -36.28
CA GLY A 180 10.39 12.16 -35.19
C GLY A 180 8.91 12.07 -34.78
N GLU A 181 8.21 11.04 -35.23
CA GLU A 181 6.80 10.72 -34.93
C GLU A 181 6.61 9.36 -34.21
N GLY A 182 7.70 8.65 -33.87
CA GLY A 182 7.64 7.47 -32.99
C GLY A 182 7.13 6.18 -33.64
N GLN A 183 7.05 6.12 -34.98
CA GLN A 183 6.72 4.91 -35.72
C GLN A 183 8.00 4.14 -36.11
N VAL A 184 8.05 2.84 -35.82
CA VAL A 184 9.14 1.93 -36.24
C VAL A 184 8.75 1.32 -37.58
N VAL A 185 9.48 1.65 -38.65
CA VAL A 185 9.34 1.00 -39.97
C VAL A 185 10.34 -0.15 -40.02
N THR A 186 9.87 -1.37 -40.25
CA THR A 186 10.74 -2.55 -40.47
C THR A 186 10.57 -3.02 -41.90
N GLU A 187 11.58 -2.77 -42.75
CA GLU A 187 11.68 -3.41 -44.06
C GLU A 187 12.49 -4.71 -43.92
N LEU A 188 11.91 -5.82 -44.36
CA LEU A 188 12.52 -7.15 -44.35
C LEU A 188 12.87 -7.51 -45.80
N GLU A 189 14.14 -7.36 -46.19
CA GLU A 189 14.63 -7.96 -47.43
C GLU A 189 15.25 -9.35 -47.19
N ASN A 190 15.08 -10.21 -48.20
CA ASN A 190 15.12 -11.67 -48.13
C ASN A 190 16.42 -12.30 -47.62
N VAL A 191 16.23 -13.44 -46.95
CA VAL A 191 17.23 -14.27 -46.26
C VAL A 191 17.93 -15.21 -47.24
N GLU A 192 19.26 -15.19 -47.31
CA GLU A 192 20.07 -16.33 -47.78
C GLU A 192 20.87 -16.96 -46.64
N PHE A 193 20.68 -18.27 -46.49
CA PHE A 193 21.12 -19.09 -45.37
C PHE A 193 22.50 -19.71 -45.66
N CYS A 194 23.53 -19.35 -44.92
CA CYS A 194 24.84 -19.99 -45.02
C CYS A 194 25.09 -20.94 -43.84
N GLN A 195 24.78 -22.23 -44.03
CA GLN A 195 25.25 -23.30 -43.14
C GLN A 195 26.79 -23.30 -43.11
N ARG A 196 27.41 -23.36 -41.93
CA ARG A 196 28.80 -23.82 -41.83
C ARG A 196 28.99 -24.85 -40.72
N LYS A 197 29.69 -25.90 -41.15
CA LYS A 197 29.86 -27.24 -40.61
C LYS A 197 30.50 -27.29 -39.23
N ALA A 198 30.03 -28.25 -38.44
CA ALA A 198 30.74 -28.82 -37.31
C ALA A 198 32.04 -29.49 -37.77
N SER A 199 33.07 -29.39 -36.94
CA SER A 199 34.24 -30.28 -36.91
C SER A 199 34.42 -30.75 -35.48
#